data_AF-A0A1Z9UJH7-F1
#
_entry.id   AF-A0A1Z9UJH7-F1
#
_cell.length_a   1.000
_cell.length_b   1.000
_cell.length_c   1.000
_cell.angle_alpha   90.00
_cell.angle_beta   90.00
_cell.angle_gamma   90.00
#
_symmetry.space_group_name_H-M   'P 1'
#
loop_
_entity.id
_entity.type
_entity.pdbx_description
1 polymer ?
#
loop_
_entity_poly.entity_id
_entity_poly.type
_entity_poly.pdbx_seq_one_letter_code
_entity_poly.pdbx_strand_id
1 'polypeptide(L)'
;MKSFIEFKKLWQEQTASTKPIKKLKHLVFIVMYPDDIKWNPIMEKQVQTTVVQTSGGITGSGSGHLQKLCFASELNDVLKGCVDQTHAMIVSVGMIFDMTAQTSPITSFYNFADSGEYCRAHIITDGPHSAHINQQHIELNLDTWRDIGCPSIWEVWRKFKRSKENIHDDYTPLWLKPFNRPMINNFSKEQRSAKAWSYPHLRRKKILQSKNWQKIKGLPDGWIESVNVDTVDNYTKILMKRMRPRFYSENTELIGKLPAQEFDLIFTPTAGYSGEIFADRLNFKGEVIFYDYCRENIEIKQNIVEMFMDTDQIEKYSKVSKHPIVFNRHGFLQNHYPDYDMKKFKKEYGDRTALRMLQYKMYNKHKIDYWVMDLIKTLKPKSYVNLVKKIKGKNVFFDASNIFSYHVSHAGYTLEELIQTLNDLKQLLSKHSKTFYIKGTNPGKQEIKNENICS
;
A
#
# COMPACT_ATOMS: atom_id res chain seq x y z
N MET A 1 -18.54 -5.01 -6.31
CA MET A 1 -18.43 -5.84 -7.53
C MET A 1 -19.09 -7.22 -7.34
N LYS A 2 -19.52 -7.88 -8.42
CA LYS A 2 -20.22 -9.19 -8.38
C LYS A 2 -19.30 -10.40 -8.55
N SER A 3 -18.08 -10.24 -9.07
CA SER A 3 -17.16 -11.36 -9.30
C SER A 3 -15.68 -10.94 -9.26
N PHE A 4 -14.78 -11.94 -9.19
CA PHE A 4 -13.34 -11.72 -9.34
C PHE A 4 -12.98 -11.19 -10.73
N ILE A 5 -13.71 -11.60 -11.77
CA ILE A 5 -13.49 -11.13 -13.14
C ILE A 5 -13.77 -9.63 -13.25
N GLU A 6 -14.87 -9.16 -12.66
CA GLU A 6 -15.20 -7.73 -12.60
C GLU A 6 -14.13 -6.94 -11.82
N PHE A 7 -13.68 -7.47 -10.67
CA PHE A 7 -12.59 -6.86 -9.91
C PHE A 7 -11.30 -6.76 -10.72
N LYS A 8 -10.89 -7.87 -11.34
CA LYS A 8 -9.67 -7.96 -12.16
C LYS A 8 -9.72 -6.93 -13.29
N LYS A 9 -10.84 -6.83 -14.00
CA LYS A 9 -11.04 -5.85 -15.07
C LYS A 9 -10.90 -4.41 -14.56
N LEU A 10 -11.63 -4.07 -13.50
CA LEU A 10 -11.58 -2.72 -12.93
C LEU A 10 -10.17 -2.37 -12.44
N TRP A 11 -9.49 -3.29 -11.75
CA TRP A 11 -8.13 -3.08 -11.28
C TRP A 11 -7.16 -2.86 -12.45
N GLN A 12 -7.27 -3.65 -13.52
CA GLN A 12 -6.45 -3.49 -14.73
C GLN A 12 -6.69 -2.14 -15.41
N GLU A 13 -7.93 -1.67 -15.51
CA GLU A 13 -8.25 -0.34 -16.04
C GLU A 13 -7.61 0.76 -15.17
N GLN A 14 -7.73 0.65 -13.85
CA GLN A 14 -7.17 1.61 -12.90
C GLN A 14 -5.64 1.57 -12.81
N THR A 15 -4.98 0.54 -13.35
CA THR A 15 -3.52 0.35 -13.34
C THR A 15 -2.88 0.38 -14.73
N ALA A 16 -3.67 0.48 -15.82
CA ALA A 16 -3.20 0.40 -17.20
C ALA A 16 -2.03 1.32 -17.59
N SER A 17 -1.95 2.53 -17.03
CA SER A 17 -0.88 3.50 -17.30
C SER A 17 0.30 3.43 -16.31
N THR A 18 0.21 2.58 -15.27
CA THR A 18 1.28 2.38 -14.30
C THR A 18 2.42 1.63 -14.97
N LYS A 19 3.54 2.32 -15.18
CA LYS A 19 4.74 1.71 -15.76
C LYS A 19 5.52 0.95 -14.69
N PRO A 20 5.90 -0.32 -14.93
CA PRO A 20 6.81 -1.01 -14.03
C PRO A 20 8.15 -0.26 -13.93
N ILE A 21 8.70 -0.19 -12.72
CA ILE A 21 10.02 0.43 -12.50
C ILE A 21 11.04 -0.34 -13.33
N LYS A 22 11.87 0.38 -14.09
CA LYS A 22 12.78 -0.21 -15.10
C LYS A 22 13.59 -1.38 -14.54
N LYS A 23 14.17 -1.23 -13.34
CA LYS A 23 15.00 -2.26 -12.72
C LYS A 23 14.22 -3.49 -12.24
N LEU A 24 12.91 -3.37 -12.00
CA LEU A 24 12.04 -4.44 -11.50
C LEU A 24 11.26 -5.13 -12.62
N LYS A 25 11.43 -4.72 -13.89
CA LYS A 25 10.70 -5.28 -15.04
C LYS A 25 10.90 -6.79 -15.26
N HIS A 26 12.02 -7.33 -14.77
CA HIS A 26 12.33 -8.75 -14.82
C HIS A 26 11.54 -9.57 -13.77
N LEU A 27 10.87 -8.91 -12.82
CA LEU A 27 10.04 -9.54 -11.79
C LEU A 27 8.57 -9.46 -12.16
N VAL A 28 7.80 -10.52 -11.89
CA VAL A 28 6.33 -10.53 -11.95
C VAL A 28 5.72 -10.85 -10.60
N PHE A 29 4.63 -10.16 -10.27
CA PHE A 29 3.85 -10.37 -9.06
C PHE A 29 2.47 -10.91 -9.43
N ILE A 30 2.20 -12.16 -9.09
CA ILE A 30 0.99 -12.87 -9.48
C ILE A 30 0.09 -13.03 -8.24
N VAL A 31 -1.13 -12.50 -8.32
CA VAL A 31 -2.17 -12.71 -7.31
C VAL A 31 -3.19 -13.70 -7.85
N MET A 32 -3.24 -14.90 -7.26
CA MET A 32 -4.12 -15.99 -7.68
C MET A 32 -5.41 -16.02 -6.85
N TYR A 33 -6.55 -16.14 -7.51
CA TYR A 33 -7.85 -16.40 -6.87
C TYR A 33 -8.15 -17.91 -6.89
N PRO A 34 -8.43 -18.55 -5.74
CA PRO A 34 -8.79 -19.98 -5.72
C PRO A 34 -10.11 -20.26 -6.47
N ASP A 35 -10.10 -21.21 -7.39
CA ASP A 35 -11.24 -21.54 -8.25
C ASP A 35 -12.51 -21.97 -7.49
N ASP A 36 -12.33 -22.67 -6.36
CA ASP A 36 -13.39 -23.26 -5.55
C ASP A 36 -14.04 -22.29 -4.54
N ILE A 37 -13.48 -21.09 -4.39
CA ILE A 37 -13.96 -20.11 -3.42
C ILE A 37 -14.99 -19.17 -4.03
N LYS A 38 -16.23 -19.22 -3.53
CA LYS A 38 -17.31 -18.33 -3.97
C LYS A 38 -17.02 -16.85 -3.64
N TRP A 39 -17.20 -15.99 -4.64
CA TRP A 39 -17.15 -14.54 -4.47
C TRP A 39 -18.16 -14.07 -3.43
N ASN A 40 -17.74 -13.14 -2.57
CA ASN A 40 -18.58 -12.47 -1.58
C ASN A 40 -17.85 -11.19 -1.12
N PRO A 41 -18.51 -10.28 -0.38
CA PRO A 41 -17.90 -9.01 0.04
C PRO A 41 -16.59 -9.16 0.84
N ILE A 42 -16.40 -10.26 1.57
CA ILE A 42 -15.15 -10.51 2.30
C ILE A 42 -14.04 -10.95 1.35
N MET A 43 -14.36 -11.77 0.36
CA MET A 43 -13.39 -12.13 -0.69
C MET A 43 -12.98 -10.89 -1.49
N GLU A 44 -13.92 -10.00 -1.83
CA GLU A 44 -13.60 -8.72 -2.47
C GLU A 44 -12.55 -7.94 -1.66
N LYS A 45 -12.73 -7.83 -0.34
CA LYS A 45 -11.78 -7.16 0.56
C LYS A 45 -10.42 -7.84 0.64
N GLN A 46 -10.40 -9.17 0.69
CA GLN A 46 -9.16 -9.94 0.71
C GLN A 46 -8.40 -9.80 -0.61
N VAL A 47 -9.10 -9.87 -1.75
CA VAL A 47 -8.51 -9.62 -3.07
C VAL A 47 -7.91 -8.23 -3.10
N GLN A 48 -8.71 -7.21 -2.79
CA GLN A 48 -8.29 -5.81 -2.83
C GLN A 48 -7.04 -5.56 -1.97
N THR A 49 -7.03 -6.08 -0.74
CA THR A 49 -5.89 -5.88 0.17
C THR A 49 -4.64 -6.59 -0.33
N THR A 50 -4.77 -7.84 -0.80
CA THR A 50 -3.63 -8.62 -1.34
C THR A 50 -3.05 -7.93 -2.58
N VAL A 51 -3.92 -7.47 -3.47
CA VAL A 51 -3.59 -6.80 -4.72
C VAL A 51 -2.86 -5.48 -4.45
N VAL A 52 -3.38 -4.64 -3.53
CA VAL A 52 -2.70 -3.40 -3.16
C VAL A 52 -1.33 -3.69 -2.53
N GLN A 53 -1.22 -4.67 -1.64
CA GLN A 53 0.06 -4.97 -0.98
C GLN A 53 1.13 -5.55 -1.91
N THR A 54 0.76 -5.99 -3.11
CA THR A 54 1.69 -6.49 -4.14
C THR A 54 1.85 -5.56 -5.34
N SER A 55 1.15 -4.41 -5.37
CA SER A 55 1.13 -3.51 -6.54
C SER A 55 2.42 -2.70 -6.75
N GLY A 56 3.26 -2.59 -5.73
CA GLY A 56 4.46 -1.78 -5.80
C GLY A 56 5.11 -1.53 -4.46
N GLY A 57 6.33 -1.02 -4.50
CA GLY A 57 7.08 -0.61 -3.33
C GLY A 57 7.55 -1.77 -2.46
N ILE A 58 8.74 -1.58 -1.90
CA ILE A 58 9.41 -2.48 -0.95
C ILE A 58 8.60 -2.76 0.33
N THR A 59 7.82 -1.82 0.88
CA THR A 59 6.94 -2.14 2.03
C THR A 59 5.60 -2.74 1.61
N GLY A 60 5.35 -2.92 0.31
CA GLY A 60 4.03 -3.14 -0.25
C GLY A 60 3.19 -1.86 -0.30
N SER A 61 2.13 -1.86 -1.13
CA SER A 61 1.19 -0.74 -1.30
C SER A 61 1.76 0.51 -1.99
N GLY A 62 2.87 0.40 -2.71
CA GLY A 62 3.36 1.40 -3.67
C GLY A 62 2.86 1.14 -5.10
N SER A 63 3.54 1.72 -6.09
CA SER A 63 3.31 1.45 -7.52
C SER A 63 4.57 0.85 -8.19
N GLY A 64 4.41 0.34 -9.41
CA GLY A 64 5.54 0.01 -10.28
C GLY A 64 5.99 -1.44 -10.29
N HIS A 65 5.23 -2.37 -9.70
CA HIS A 65 5.40 -3.80 -9.98
C HIS A 65 4.63 -4.20 -11.24
N LEU A 66 5.16 -5.17 -11.99
CA LEU A 66 4.39 -5.86 -13.03
C LEU A 66 3.48 -6.89 -12.36
N GLN A 67 2.21 -6.54 -12.20
CA GLN A 67 1.24 -7.38 -11.50
C GLN A 67 0.31 -8.11 -12.48
N LYS A 68 0.05 -9.40 -12.21
CA LYS A 68 -0.93 -10.21 -12.94
C LYS A 68 -1.94 -10.83 -11.96
N LEU A 69 -3.21 -10.84 -12.36
CA LEU A 69 -4.30 -11.45 -11.59
C LEU A 69 -4.88 -12.61 -12.41
N CYS A 70 -5.02 -13.78 -11.80
CA CYS A 70 -5.55 -14.97 -12.47
C CYS A 70 -6.28 -15.90 -11.49
N PHE A 71 -7.03 -16.86 -12.01
CA PHE A 71 -7.46 -18.01 -11.21
C PHE A 71 -6.29 -18.97 -10.94
N ALA A 72 -6.39 -19.81 -9.92
CA ALA A 72 -5.33 -20.77 -9.60
C ALA A 72 -5.16 -21.83 -10.71
N SER A 73 -6.24 -22.21 -11.39
CA SER A 73 -6.23 -23.05 -12.59
C SER A 73 -5.47 -22.44 -13.77
N GLU A 74 -5.46 -21.11 -13.90
CA GLU A 74 -4.80 -20.36 -14.98
C GLU A 74 -3.30 -20.14 -14.73
N LEU A 75 -2.79 -20.44 -13.53
CA LEU A 75 -1.45 -20.03 -13.10
C LEU A 75 -0.34 -20.51 -14.04
N ASN A 76 -0.36 -21.79 -14.43
CA ASN A 76 0.69 -22.36 -15.28
C ASN A 76 0.77 -21.65 -16.64
N ASP A 77 -0.37 -21.30 -17.23
CA ASP A 77 -0.41 -20.61 -18.53
C ASP A 77 0.05 -19.15 -18.40
N VAL A 78 -0.31 -18.49 -17.30
CA VAL A 78 0.18 -17.15 -16.98
C VAL A 78 1.70 -17.15 -16.82
N LEU A 79 2.28 -18.14 -16.13
CA LEU A 79 3.72 -18.28 -15.95
C LEU A 79 4.44 -18.52 -17.30
N LYS A 80 3.90 -19.41 -18.15
CA LYS A 80 4.44 -19.63 -19.51
C LYS A 80 4.43 -18.36 -20.36
N GLY A 81 3.42 -17.51 -20.19
CA GLY A 81 3.32 -16.21 -20.86
C GLY A 81 4.25 -15.12 -20.31
N CYS A 82 4.99 -15.36 -19.22
CA CYS A 82 5.96 -14.41 -18.65
C CYS A 82 7.37 -14.65 -19.21
N VAL A 83 7.51 -14.48 -20.53
CA VAL A 83 8.75 -14.77 -21.26
C VAL A 83 9.90 -13.81 -20.95
N ASP A 84 9.57 -12.55 -20.64
CA ASP A 84 10.57 -11.50 -20.35
C ASP A 84 10.95 -11.42 -18.86
N GLN A 85 10.31 -12.24 -18.01
CA GLN A 85 10.53 -12.22 -16.57
C GLN A 85 11.39 -13.41 -16.12
N THR A 86 12.28 -13.14 -15.17
CA THR A 86 13.22 -14.10 -14.59
C THR A 86 12.70 -14.67 -13.27
N HIS A 87 11.85 -13.95 -12.53
CA HIS A 87 11.31 -14.42 -11.25
C HIS A 87 9.84 -14.04 -11.07
N ALA A 88 9.10 -14.89 -10.35
CA ALA A 88 7.70 -14.68 -9.99
C ALA A 88 7.48 -14.78 -8.48
N MET A 89 6.82 -13.77 -7.91
CA MET A 89 6.19 -13.87 -6.60
C MET A 89 4.72 -14.20 -6.81
N ILE A 90 4.29 -15.37 -6.36
CA ILE A 90 2.95 -15.90 -6.56
C ILE A 90 2.27 -16.00 -5.21
N VAL A 91 1.13 -15.33 -5.04
CA VAL A 91 0.41 -15.30 -3.76
C VAL A 91 -1.07 -15.54 -3.96
N SER A 92 -1.65 -16.34 -3.06
CA SER A 92 -3.10 -16.55 -3.05
C SER A 92 -3.81 -15.35 -2.44
N VAL A 93 -5.01 -15.06 -2.94
CA VAL A 93 -5.92 -14.09 -2.35
C VAL A 93 -6.14 -14.40 -0.87
N GLY A 94 -6.12 -13.35 -0.06
CA GLY A 94 -6.17 -13.46 1.40
C GLY A 94 -4.79 -13.54 2.04
N MET A 95 -3.71 -13.32 1.29
CA MET A 95 -2.41 -13.02 1.87
C MET A 95 -2.36 -11.58 2.36
N ILE A 96 -1.80 -11.39 3.55
CA ILE A 96 -1.51 -10.06 4.13
C ILE A 96 -0.04 -10.03 4.57
N PHE A 97 0.61 -8.91 4.36
CA PHE A 97 2.00 -8.66 4.71
C PHE A 97 2.11 -7.66 5.85
N ASP A 98 3.07 -7.91 6.74
CA ASP A 98 3.51 -6.96 7.72
C ASP A 98 4.40 -5.91 7.05
N MET A 99 3.79 -4.78 6.70
CA MET A 99 4.48 -3.66 6.08
C MET A 99 5.37 -2.89 7.08
N THR A 100 5.41 -3.29 8.36
CA THR A 100 6.29 -2.73 9.40
C THR A 100 7.46 -3.63 9.75
N ALA A 101 7.53 -4.84 9.20
CA ALA A 101 8.63 -5.75 9.44
C ALA A 101 9.96 -5.16 8.92
N GLN A 102 11.05 -5.44 9.64
CA GLN A 102 12.42 -5.03 9.25
C GLN A 102 12.78 -5.50 7.84
N THR A 103 12.31 -6.68 7.45
CA THR A 103 12.36 -7.17 6.07
C THR A 103 10.95 -7.57 5.68
N SER A 104 10.34 -6.76 4.82
CA SER A 104 9.00 -7.06 4.31
C SER A 104 9.00 -8.31 3.42
N PRO A 105 7.86 -8.97 3.22
CA PRO A 105 7.74 -10.06 2.24
C PRO A 105 8.16 -9.67 0.81
N ILE A 106 7.92 -8.42 0.38
CA ILE A 106 8.36 -7.93 -0.93
C ILE A 106 9.89 -7.80 -0.99
N THR A 107 10.52 -7.25 0.06
CA THR A 107 11.98 -7.14 0.12
C THR A 107 12.63 -8.52 0.18
N SER A 108 12.02 -9.46 0.91
CA SER A 108 12.43 -10.86 0.93
C SER A 108 12.40 -11.49 -0.47
N PHE A 109 11.41 -11.15 -1.30
CA PHE A 109 11.33 -11.62 -2.68
C PHE A 109 12.42 -11.00 -3.57
N TYR A 110 12.78 -9.74 -3.37
CA TYR A 110 13.93 -9.15 -4.07
C TYR A 110 15.23 -9.88 -3.72
N ASN A 111 15.45 -10.15 -2.44
CA ASN A 111 16.62 -10.91 -1.99
C ASN A 111 16.62 -12.35 -2.56
N PHE A 112 15.44 -12.96 -2.76
CA PHE A 112 15.31 -14.24 -3.43
C PHE A 112 15.70 -14.17 -4.90
N ALA A 113 15.26 -13.13 -5.62
CA ALA A 113 15.62 -12.94 -7.03
C ALA A 113 17.14 -12.78 -7.23
N ASP A 114 17.84 -12.27 -6.21
CA ASP A 114 19.30 -12.13 -6.22
C ASP A 114 20.05 -13.38 -5.69
N SER A 115 19.36 -14.37 -5.11
CA SER A 115 20.01 -15.52 -4.44
C SER A 115 20.35 -16.70 -5.36
N GLY A 116 19.73 -16.76 -6.54
CA GLY A 116 19.85 -17.90 -7.46
C GLY A 116 19.11 -19.16 -6.99
N GLU A 117 18.30 -19.08 -5.94
CA GLU A 117 17.45 -20.19 -5.50
C GLU A 117 16.38 -20.52 -6.56
N TYR A 118 16.10 -21.81 -6.77
CA TYR A 118 15.05 -22.25 -7.69
C TYR A 118 13.66 -21.82 -7.21
N CYS A 119 13.31 -22.15 -5.97
CA CYS A 119 11.96 -21.96 -5.46
C CYS A 119 11.98 -21.85 -3.93
N ARG A 120 11.22 -20.90 -3.41
CA ARG A 120 10.91 -20.76 -1.98
C ARG A 120 9.41 -20.75 -1.77
N ALA A 121 8.89 -21.71 -1.01
CA ALA A 121 7.44 -21.90 -0.90
C ALA A 121 7.01 -22.45 0.46
N HIS A 122 5.72 -22.39 0.76
CA HIS A 122 5.17 -23.15 1.88
C HIS A 122 5.12 -24.64 1.50
N ILE A 123 5.99 -25.44 2.11
CA ILE A 123 6.05 -26.88 1.82
C ILE A 123 5.18 -27.65 2.84
N ILE A 124 4.38 -28.58 2.34
CA ILE A 124 3.59 -29.52 3.15
C ILE A 124 4.01 -30.94 2.80
N THR A 125 4.17 -31.78 3.81
CA THR A 125 4.47 -33.21 3.67
C THR A 125 3.50 -34.05 4.48
N ASP A 126 3.00 -35.13 3.89
CA ASP A 126 2.31 -36.19 4.63
C ASP A 126 3.31 -37.32 4.93
N GLY A 127 4.15 -37.10 5.95
CA GLY A 127 5.24 -37.99 6.30
C GLY A 127 6.16 -38.30 5.11
N PRO A 128 6.50 -39.59 4.85
CA PRO A 128 7.28 -40.00 3.69
C PRO A 128 6.44 -40.25 2.42
N HIS A 129 5.11 -40.13 2.48
CA HIS A 129 4.21 -40.61 1.42
C HIS A 129 4.03 -39.59 0.30
N SER A 130 3.88 -38.32 0.65
CA SER A 130 3.72 -37.26 -0.33
C SER A 130 4.22 -35.91 0.16
N ALA A 131 4.64 -35.07 -0.77
CA ALA A 131 4.98 -33.68 -0.54
C ALA A 131 4.40 -32.81 -1.65
N HIS A 132 4.01 -31.58 -1.33
CA HIS A 132 3.53 -30.60 -2.29
C HIS A 132 3.77 -29.17 -1.80
N ILE A 133 3.70 -28.22 -2.73
CA ILE A 133 3.70 -26.80 -2.40
C ILE A 133 2.28 -26.35 -2.06
N ASN A 134 2.14 -25.59 -0.98
CA ASN A 134 0.90 -24.93 -0.61
C ASN A 134 0.74 -23.60 -1.36
N GLN A 135 -0.47 -23.33 -1.83
CA GLN A 135 -0.84 -22.16 -2.64
C GLN A 135 -0.64 -20.78 -1.98
N GLN A 136 -0.40 -20.69 -0.67
CA GLN A 136 -0.32 -19.43 0.07
C GLN A 136 0.62 -18.39 -0.56
N HIS A 137 1.90 -18.74 -0.69
CA HIS A 137 2.96 -17.87 -1.19
C HIS A 137 4.07 -18.75 -1.74
N ILE A 138 4.50 -18.46 -2.96
CA ILE A 138 5.57 -19.11 -3.71
C ILE A 138 6.45 -18.02 -4.32
N GLU A 139 7.77 -18.11 -4.17
CA GLU A 139 8.77 -17.33 -4.90
C GLU A 139 9.46 -18.32 -5.86
N LEU A 140 9.48 -18.01 -7.16
CA LEU A 140 9.92 -18.94 -8.20
C LEU A 140 10.91 -18.26 -9.14
N ASN A 141 12.05 -18.92 -9.40
CA ASN A 141 12.95 -18.58 -10.49
C ASN A 141 12.41 -19.19 -11.79
N LEU A 142 11.95 -18.32 -12.69
CA LEU A 142 11.33 -18.69 -13.96
C LEU A 142 12.35 -19.21 -14.98
N ASP A 143 13.60 -18.76 -14.92
CA ASP A 143 14.66 -19.27 -15.80
C ASP A 143 14.88 -20.77 -15.54
N THR A 144 15.15 -21.11 -14.28
CA THR A 144 15.34 -22.51 -13.88
C THR A 144 14.05 -23.34 -14.07
N TRP A 145 12.87 -22.77 -13.83
CA TRP A 145 11.59 -23.45 -14.05
C TRP A 145 11.36 -23.79 -15.53
N ARG A 146 11.76 -22.90 -16.45
CA ARG A 146 11.73 -23.16 -17.89
C ARG A 146 12.74 -24.23 -18.30
N ASP A 147 13.96 -24.18 -17.77
CA ASP A 147 15.02 -25.14 -18.07
C ASP A 147 14.66 -26.59 -17.72
N ILE A 148 13.84 -26.78 -16.68
CA ILE A 148 13.36 -28.10 -16.27
C ILE A 148 12.02 -28.51 -16.94
N GLY A 149 11.59 -27.77 -17.97
CA GLY A 149 10.45 -28.12 -18.81
C GLY A 149 9.09 -27.56 -18.34
N CYS A 150 9.08 -26.47 -17.58
CA CYS A 150 7.86 -25.80 -17.10
C CYS A 150 6.87 -26.74 -16.37
N PRO A 151 7.31 -27.52 -15.36
CA PRO A 151 6.44 -28.45 -14.66
C PRO A 151 5.30 -27.70 -13.93
N SER A 152 4.18 -28.38 -13.71
CA SER A 152 3.09 -27.80 -12.94
C SER A 152 3.56 -27.41 -11.54
N ILE A 153 3.22 -26.20 -11.08
CA ILE A 153 3.53 -25.77 -9.70
C ILE A 153 2.77 -26.60 -8.66
N TRP A 154 1.68 -27.26 -9.08
CA TRP A 154 0.82 -28.08 -8.23
C TRP A 154 1.19 -29.58 -8.21
N GLU A 155 2.40 -29.94 -8.64
CA GLU A 155 2.88 -31.32 -8.56
C GLU A 155 2.80 -31.87 -7.12
N VAL A 156 2.37 -33.14 -7.01
CA VAL A 156 2.43 -33.91 -5.78
C VAL A 156 3.54 -34.96 -5.92
N TRP A 157 4.59 -34.84 -5.12
CA TRP A 157 5.76 -35.70 -5.20
C TRP A 157 5.66 -36.86 -4.22
N ARG A 158 5.77 -38.09 -4.72
CA ARG A 158 5.84 -39.32 -3.90
C ARG A 158 7.27 -39.81 -3.63
N LYS A 159 8.25 -39.29 -4.38
CA LYS A 159 9.68 -39.60 -4.23
C LYS A 159 10.44 -38.30 -4.02
N PHE A 160 10.94 -38.09 -2.81
CA PHE A 160 11.65 -36.87 -2.43
C PHE A 160 12.58 -37.12 -1.24
N LYS A 161 13.56 -36.22 -1.07
CA LYS A 161 14.29 -36.03 0.19
C LYS A 161 13.78 -34.75 0.86
N ARG A 162 13.85 -34.67 2.18
CA ARG A 162 13.47 -33.49 2.96
C ARG A 162 14.43 -33.26 4.11
N SER A 163 14.41 -32.06 4.67
CA SER A 163 15.09 -31.79 5.93
C SER A 163 14.55 -32.67 7.07
N LYS A 164 15.43 -33.04 8.00
CA LYS A 164 15.06 -33.67 9.28
C LYS A 164 14.34 -32.68 10.19
N GLU A 165 14.78 -31.43 10.16
CA GLU A 165 14.18 -30.34 10.91
C GLU A 165 12.94 -29.79 10.23
N ASN A 166 12.07 -29.18 11.03
CA ASN A 166 10.85 -28.53 10.58
C ASN A 166 10.73 -27.13 11.17
N ILE A 167 9.89 -26.29 10.56
CA ILE A 167 9.68 -24.92 11.03
C ILE A 167 8.99 -24.89 12.40
N HIS A 168 7.92 -25.66 12.58
CA HIS A 168 7.09 -25.62 13.79
C HIS A 168 6.29 -26.90 14.05
N ASP A 169 6.06 -27.70 13.00
CA ASP A 169 5.24 -28.92 13.05
C ASP A 169 5.98 -30.08 12.37
N ASP A 170 5.56 -31.32 12.55
CA ASP A 170 6.18 -32.49 11.92
C ASP A 170 5.98 -32.56 10.38
N TYR A 171 5.07 -31.76 9.83
CA TYR A 171 4.68 -31.76 8.41
C TYR A 171 5.20 -30.57 7.59
N THR A 172 6.02 -29.68 8.17
CA THR A 172 6.53 -28.47 7.50
C THR A 172 8.08 -28.40 7.45
N PRO A 173 8.73 -29.18 6.56
CA PRO A 173 10.19 -29.23 6.49
C PRO A 173 10.80 -27.88 6.07
N LEU A 174 12.05 -27.63 6.49
CA LEU A 174 12.85 -26.48 6.08
C LEU A 174 13.17 -26.48 4.58
N TRP A 175 13.34 -27.65 3.97
CA TRP A 175 13.56 -27.81 2.54
C TRP A 175 13.06 -29.16 2.03
N LEU A 176 12.79 -29.23 0.73
CA LEU A 176 12.37 -30.41 0.00
C LEU A 176 13.18 -30.54 -1.29
N LYS A 177 13.65 -31.75 -1.61
CA LYS A 177 14.28 -32.07 -2.89
C LYS A 177 13.51 -33.22 -3.55
N PRO A 178 12.51 -32.93 -4.40
CA PRO A 178 11.85 -33.97 -5.17
C PRO A 178 12.80 -34.66 -6.14
N PHE A 179 12.48 -35.90 -6.52
CA PHE A 179 13.26 -36.62 -7.52
C PHE A 179 13.24 -35.89 -8.87
N ASN A 180 14.40 -35.73 -9.52
CA ASN A 180 14.56 -34.99 -10.78
C ASN A 180 14.02 -33.54 -10.75
N ARG A 181 14.05 -32.90 -9.59
CA ARG A 181 13.74 -31.48 -9.42
C ARG A 181 14.85 -30.81 -8.61
N PRO A 182 15.07 -29.49 -8.80
CA PRO A 182 15.91 -28.72 -7.90
C PRO A 182 15.33 -28.70 -6.47
N MET A 183 16.15 -28.27 -5.51
CA MET A 183 15.71 -28.11 -4.14
C MET A 183 14.74 -26.92 -4.02
N ILE A 184 13.70 -27.10 -3.20
CA ILE A 184 12.72 -26.09 -2.82
C ILE A 184 12.96 -25.76 -1.34
N ASN A 185 13.17 -24.49 -1.03
CA ASN A 185 13.33 -24.02 0.34
C ASN A 185 11.97 -23.61 0.93
N ASN A 186 11.80 -23.79 2.23
CA ASN A 186 10.66 -23.21 2.94
C ASN A 186 10.99 -21.77 3.36
N PHE A 187 9.97 -20.99 3.66
CA PHE A 187 10.16 -19.69 4.29
C PHE A 187 10.69 -19.86 5.71
N SER A 188 11.66 -19.03 6.10
CA SER A 188 12.18 -18.97 7.47
C SER A 188 11.10 -18.57 8.48
N LYS A 189 11.38 -18.75 9.78
CA LYS A 189 10.49 -18.30 10.84
C LYS A 189 10.23 -16.79 10.78
N GLU A 190 11.27 -15.98 10.51
CA GLU A 190 11.14 -14.53 10.34
C GLU A 190 10.28 -14.17 9.13
N GLN A 191 10.52 -14.81 7.98
CA GLN A 191 9.73 -14.56 6.76
C GLN A 191 8.26 -14.94 6.93
N ARG A 192 7.97 -15.99 7.72
CA ARG A 192 6.60 -16.41 8.03
C ARG A 192 5.93 -15.49 9.03
N SER A 193 6.64 -14.96 10.03
CA SER A 193 6.05 -14.04 11.00
C SER A 193 5.68 -12.67 10.40
N ALA A 194 6.32 -12.30 9.28
CA ALA A 194 6.03 -11.10 8.51
C ALA A 194 4.84 -11.22 7.54
N LYS A 195 4.10 -12.35 7.53
CA LYS A 195 2.93 -12.56 6.65
C LYS A 195 1.89 -13.47 7.28
N ALA A 196 0.67 -13.40 6.80
CA ALA A 196 -0.40 -14.32 7.17
C ALA A 196 -1.32 -14.59 5.99
N TRP A 197 -2.01 -15.72 6.05
CA TRP A 197 -3.08 -16.07 5.13
C TRP A 197 -4.42 -16.09 5.84
N SER A 198 -5.48 -15.72 5.14
CA SER A 198 -6.83 -15.68 5.66
C SER A 198 -7.44 -17.08 5.82
N TYR A 199 -6.92 -18.09 5.12
CA TYR A 199 -7.49 -19.43 5.03
C TYR A 199 -8.98 -19.39 4.61
N PRO A 200 -9.30 -18.89 3.40
CA PRO A 200 -10.67 -18.59 3.00
C PRO A 200 -11.56 -19.84 2.87
N HIS A 201 -10.95 -21.01 2.71
CA HIS A 201 -11.63 -22.32 2.68
C HIS A 201 -12.14 -22.77 4.06
N LEU A 202 -11.57 -22.25 5.17
CA LEU A 202 -12.00 -22.62 6.52
C LEU A 202 -13.19 -21.78 6.98
N ARG A 203 -14.37 -22.43 7.10
CA ARG A 203 -15.62 -21.76 7.52
C ARG A 203 -15.47 -20.93 8.79
N ARG A 204 -14.77 -21.44 9.82
CA ARG A 204 -14.53 -20.73 11.08
C ARG A 204 -13.74 -19.43 10.88
N LYS A 205 -12.70 -19.46 10.02
CA LYS A 205 -11.88 -18.28 9.70
C LYS A 205 -12.69 -17.25 8.92
N LYS A 206 -13.47 -17.69 7.94
CA LYS A 206 -14.39 -16.83 7.19
C LYS A 206 -15.36 -16.09 8.10
N ILE A 207 -16.00 -16.77 9.06
CA ILE A 207 -16.93 -16.12 10.01
C ILE A 207 -16.22 -15.07 10.86
N LEU A 208 -15.03 -15.39 11.39
CA LEU A 208 -14.26 -14.46 12.22
C LEU A 208 -13.84 -13.22 11.43
N GLN A 209 -13.32 -13.41 10.22
CA GLN A 209 -12.89 -12.32 9.35
C GLN A 209 -14.07 -11.47 8.89
N SER A 210 -15.24 -12.06 8.61
CA SER A 210 -16.45 -11.29 8.34
C SER A 210 -16.76 -10.32 9.46
N LYS A 211 -16.72 -10.78 10.73
CA LYS A 211 -16.97 -9.91 11.89
C LYS A 211 -15.94 -8.78 12.00
N ASN A 212 -14.66 -9.08 11.79
CA ASN A 212 -13.60 -8.07 11.86
C ASN A 212 -13.71 -7.04 10.72
N TRP A 213 -14.01 -7.47 9.50
CA TRP A 213 -14.18 -6.56 8.37
C TRP A 213 -15.40 -5.64 8.53
N GLN A 214 -16.49 -6.09 9.16
CA GLN A 214 -17.63 -5.22 9.44
C GLN A 214 -17.28 -4.07 10.40
N LYS A 215 -16.34 -4.29 11.33
CA LYS A 215 -15.84 -3.24 12.22
C LYS A 215 -14.99 -2.21 11.48
N ILE A 216 -14.22 -2.65 10.48
CA ILE A 216 -13.31 -1.80 9.69
C ILE A 216 -14.06 -1.06 8.58
N LYS A 217 -15.16 -1.63 8.07
CA LYS A 217 -15.89 -1.11 6.92
C LYS A 217 -16.31 0.34 7.13
N GLY A 218 -15.86 1.22 6.24
CA GLY A 218 -16.15 2.65 6.30
C GLY A 218 -15.42 3.41 7.41
N LEU A 219 -14.51 2.75 8.13
CA LEU A 219 -13.67 3.31 9.19
C LEU A 219 -14.45 4.18 10.19
N PRO A 220 -15.56 3.69 10.78
CA PRO A 220 -16.39 4.49 11.68
C PRO A 220 -15.60 4.96 12.91
N ASP A 221 -16.03 6.03 13.56
CA ASP A 221 -15.27 6.57 14.70
C ASP A 221 -15.16 5.50 15.82
N GLY A 222 -13.97 5.36 16.42
CA GLY A 222 -13.68 4.31 17.40
C GLY A 222 -13.50 2.89 16.83
N TRP A 223 -13.42 2.73 15.49
CA TRP A 223 -13.33 1.41 14.87
C TRP A 223 -12.09 0.62 15.30
N ILE A 224 -10.98 1.29 15.60
CA ILE A 224 -9.70 0.66 15.98
C ILE A 224 -9.87 -0.05 17.32
N GLU A 225 -10.46 0.63 18.29
CA GLU A 225 -10.73 0.16 19.64
C GLU A 225 -11.72 -1.01 19.61
N SER A 226 -12.61 -1.03 18.62
CA SER A 226 -13.55 -2.15 18.42
C SER A 226 -12.86 -3.46 18.01
N VAL A 227 -11.61 -3.41 17.50
CA VAL A 227 -10.82 -4.58 17.10
C VAL A 227 -9.83 -4.92 18.21
N ASN A 228 -10.20 -5.86 19.08
CA ASN A 228 -9.29 -6.38 20.11
C ASN A 228 -8.20 -7.27 19.50
N VAL A 229 -7.04 -6.66 19.21
CA VAL A 229 -5.88 -7.30 18.56
C VAL A 229 -5.31 -8.50 19.32
N ASP A 230 -5.54 -8.61 20.62
CA ASP A 230 -5.02 -9.73 21.42
C ASP A 230 -5.80 -11.02 21.14
N THR A 231 -7.09 -10.88 20.82
CA THR A 231 -8.03 -11.99 20.65
C THR A 231 -8.34 -12.35 19.19
N VAL A 232 -7.94 -11.52 18.21
CA VAL A 232 -8.18 -11.80 16.79
C VAL A 232 -7.22 -12.84 16.20
N ASP A 233 -7.52 -13.35 15.02
CA ASP A 233 -6.65 -14.27 14.29
C ASP A 233 -5.42 -13.56 13.69
N ASN A 234 -4.36 -14.33 13.44
CA ASN A 234 -3.08 -13.82 12.95
C ASN A 234 -3.19 -12.93 11.70
N TYR A 235 -4.11 -13.25 10.77
CA TYR A 235 -4.38 -12.42 9.60
C TYR A 235 -4.81 -11.00 10.01
N THR A 236 -5.81 -10.87 10.89
CA THR A 236 -6.25 -9.57 11.39
C THR A 236 -5.17 -8.91 12.25
N LYS A 237 -4.39 -9.66 13.04
CA LYS A 237 -3.26 -9.08 13.80
C LYS A 237 -2.26 -8.38 12.88
N ILE A 238 -1.83 -9.04 11.80
CA ILE A 238 -0.89 -8.45 10.83
C ILE A 238 -1.52 -7.26 10.10
N LEU A 239 -2.78 -7.39 9.64
CA LEU A 239 -3.52 -6.28 9.04
C LEU A 239 -3.46 -5.03 9.94
N MET A 240 -3.76 -5.20 11.24
CA MET A 240 -3.87 -4.08 12.17
C MET A 240 -2.54 -3.37 12.50
N LYS A 241 -1.37 -3.97 12.24
CA LYS A 241 -0.05 -3.36 12.55
C LYS A 241 0.16 -2.00 11.86
N ARG A 242 -0.36 -1.83 10.64
CA ARG A 242 -0.26 -0.59 9.84
C ARG A 242 -1.56 0.19 9.72
N MET A 243 -2.59 -0.21 10.43
CA MET A 243 -3.90 0.43 10.33
C MET A 243 -4.15 1.54 11.35
N ARG A 244 -3.36 1.58 12.43
CA ARG A 244 -3.45 2.67 13.42
C ARG A 244 -3.02 3.99 12.78
N PRO A 245 -3.77 5.09 12.97
CA PRO A 245 -3.39 6.42 12.54
C PRO A 245 -2.05 6.80 13.16
N ARG A 246 -1.25 7.52 12.38
CA ARG A 246 0.07 8.02 12.76
C ARG A 246 0.27 9.38 12.12
N PHE A 247 1.00 10.25 12.80
CA PHE A 247 1.51 11.47 12.20
C PHE A 247 2.86 11.16 11.55
N TYR A 248 3.03 11.49 10.28
CA TYR A 248 4.31 11.34 9.57
C TYR A 248 5.01 12.71 9.54
N SER A 249 6.17 12.82 10.20
CA SER A 249 6.89 14.09 10.30
C SER A 249 7.63 14.48 9.02
N GLU A 250 7.83 13.54 8.11
CA GLU A 250 8.56 13.73 6.85
C GLU A 250 7.79 13.07 5.70
N ASN A 251 7.79 13.69 4.52
CA ASN A 251 7.20 13.10 3.33
C ASN A 251 8.07 11.96 2.79
N THR A 252 7.42 10.94 2.25
CA THR A 252 8.05 9.82 1.54
C THR A 252 7.83 9.88 0.03
N GLU A 253 7.08 10.87 -0.43
CA GLU A 253 6.78 11.11 -1.84
C GLU A 253 7.56 12.31 -2.36
N LEU A 254 7.81 12.32 -3.66
CA LEU A 254 8.38 13.47 -4.35
C LEU A 254 7.28 14.51 -4.64
N ILE A 255 7.69 15.78 -4.70
CA ILE A 255 6.81 16.90 -5.07
C ILE A 255 6.43 16.79 -6.54
N GLY A 256 7.39 16.44 -7.40
CA GLY A 256 7.17 16.34 -8.85
C GLY A 256 6.95 17.71 -9.51
N LYS A 257 6.37 17.72 -10.72
CA LYS A 257 6.11 18.95 -11.46
C LYS A 257 4.89 19.67 -10.86
N LEU A 258 5.05 20.95 -10.57
CA LEU A 258 3.97 21.81 -10.10
C LEU A 258 3.40 22.64 -11.27
N PRO A 259 2.09 22.92 -11.27
CA PRO A 259 1.45 23.80 -12.27
C PRO A 259 1.88 25.26 -12.10
N ALA A 260 1.95 26.00 -13.21
CA ALA A 260 2.35 27.41 -13.23
C ALA A 260 1.19 28.39 -12.93
N GLN A 261 -0.05 27.90 -12.97
CA GLN A 261 -1.24 28.73 -12.75
C GLN A 261 -1.27 29.33 -11.34
N GLU A 262 -1.99 30.45 -11.19
CA GLU A 262 -2.20 31.09 -9.90
C GLU A 262 -3.21 30.34 -9.03
N PHE A 263 -2.97 30.28 -7.73
CA PHE A 263 -3.85 29.65 -6.74
C PHE A 263 -4.21 30.59 -5.59
N ASP A 264 -5.45 30.49 -5.14
CA ASP A 264 -6.00 31.25 -4.00
C ASP A 264 -6.16 30.36 -2.76
N LEU A 265 -6.10 29.05 -2.93
CA LEU A 265 -6.36 28.08 -1.87
C LEU A 265 -5.55 26.81 -2.07
N ILE A 266 -4.83 26.41 -1.03
CA ILE A 266 -4.16 25.11 -0.95
C ILE A 266 -4.88 24.26 0.09
N PHE A 267 -5.36 23.08 -0.30
CA PHE A 267 -5.65 21.99 0.63
C PHE A 267 -4.49 21.02 0.62
N THR A 268 -3.98 20.65 1.79
CA THR A 268 -2.87 19.70 1.92
C THR A 268 -3.02 18.81 3.14
N PRO A 269 -2.67 17.51 3.05
CA PRO A 269 -2.62 16.65 4.22
C PRO A 269 -1.61 17.16 5.26
N THR A 270 -1.78 16.74 6.51
CA THR A 270 -0.89 17.15 7.61
C THR A 270 0.53 16.57 7.54
N ALA A 271 0.73 15.49 6.77
CA ALA A 271 1.98 14.76 6.72
C ALA A 271 3.14 15.56 6.11
N GLY A 272 4.26 15.62 6.84
CA GLY A 272 5.51 16.24 6.40
C GLY A 272 5.41 17.75 6.14
N TYR A 273 6.12 18.19 5.11
CA TYR A 273 6.35 19.61 4.74
C TYR A 273 5.85 19.97 3.32
N SER A 274 5.03 19.11 2.70
CA SER A 274 4.53 19.37 1.34
C SER A 274 3.75 20.68 1.25
N GLY A 275 2.93 21.01 2.26
CA GLY A 275 2.15 22.25 2.31
C GLY A 275 3.02 23.50 2.26
N GLU A 276 4.08 23.51 3.05
CA GLU A 276 5.09 24.57 3.11
C GLU A 276 5.76 24.77 1.74
N ILE A 277 6.09 23.68 1.06
CA ILE A 277 6.69 23.72 -0.28
C ILE A 277 5.69 24.24 -1.31
N PHE A 278 4.43 23.81 -1.27
CA PHE A 278 3.41 24.30 -2.20
C PHE A 278 3.18 25.80 -2.02
N ALA A 279 3.09 26.28 -0.78
CA ALA A 279 2.91 27.70 -0.48
C ALA A 279 4.08 28.57 -0.98
N ASP A 280 5.29 28.01 -1.03
CA ASP A 280 6.48 28.70 -1.53
C ASP A 280 6.62 28.67 -3.06
N ARG A 281 6.36 27.52 -3.67
CA ARG A 281 6.73 27.27 -5.08
C ARG A 281 5.60 27.40 -6.08
N LEU A 282 4.35 27.32 -5.64
CA LEU A 282 3.22 27.67 -6.50
C LEU A 282 3.14 29.19 -6.63
N ASN A 283 2.55 29.66 -7.73
CA ASN A 283 2.11 31.05 -7.81
C ASN A 283 0.91 31.26 -6.87
N PHE A 284 1.20 31.51 -5.59
CA PHE A 284 0.22 31.45 -4.51
C PHE A 284 0.36 32.62 -3.54
N LYS A 285 -0.78 33.26 -3.25
CA LYS A 285 -0.91 34.38 -2.30
C LYS A 285 -2.09 34.23 -1.35
N GLY A 286 -2.72 33.06 -1.36
CA GLY A 286 -3.98 32.82 -0.68
C GLY A 286 -3.83 32.12 0.68
N GLU A 287 -4.79 31.24 0.96
CA GLU A 287 -4.95 30.54 2.23
C GLU A 287 -4.52 29.07 2.12
N VAL A 288 -3.91 28.55 3.19
CA VAL A 288 -3.51 27.14 3.32
C VAL A 288 -4.42 26.45 4.31
N ILE A 289 -4.92 25.27 3.95
CA ILE A 289 -5.69 24.40 4.83
C ILE A 289 -4.93 23.09 4.99
N PHE A 290 -4.45 22.83 6.21
CA PHE A 290 -4.01 21.50 6.60
C PHE A 290 -5.22 20.66 6.98
N TYR A 291 -5.31 19.45 6.45
CA TYR A 291 -6.41 18.55 6.77
C TYR A 291 -5.96 17.11 7.05
N ASP A 292 -6.71 16.43 7.90
CA ASP A 292 -6.54 15.01 8.22
C ASP A 292 -7.84 14.44 8.77
N TYR A 293 -8.05 13.14 8.62
CA TYR A 293 -9.18 12.45 9.23
C TYR A 293 -8.97 12.23 10.74
N CYS A 294 -7.71 12.24 11.20
CA CYS A 294 -7.32 12.07 12.59
C CYS A 294 -7.10 13.44 13.25
N ARG A 295 -7.86 13.70 14.32
CA ARG A 295 -7.78 14.97 15.06
C ARG A 295 -6.40 15.19 15.67
N GLU A 296 -5.79 14.13 16.20
CA GLU A 296 -4.47 14.19 16.82
C GLU A 296 -3.39 14.58 15.79
N ASN A 297 -3.49 14.12 14.54
CA ASN A 297 -2.59 14.54 13.47
C ASN A 297 -2.70 16.04 13.18
N ILE A 298 -3.93 16.56 13.21
CA ILE A 298 -4.19 18.00 13.04
C ILE A 298 -3.57 18.81 14.18
N GLU A 299 -3.81 18.40 15.43
CA GLU A 299 -3.26 19.07 16.62
C GLU A 299 -1.72 19.04 16.61
N ILE A 300 -1.12 17.91 16.22
CA ILE A 300 0.34 17.81 16.06
C ILE A 300 0.83 18.77 14.98
N LYS A 301 0.22 18.79 13.79
CA LYS A 301 0.65 19.68 12.70
C LYS A 301 0.53 21.15 13.10
N GLN A 302 -0.57 21.50 13.77
CA GLN A 302 -0.79 22.84 14.29
C GLN A 302 0.32 23.24 15.26
N ASN A 303 0.64 22.41 16.26
CA ASN A 303 1.72 22.70 17.21
C ASN A 303 3.07 22.85 16.51
N ILE A 304 3.39 21.98 15.54
CA ILE A 304 4.63 22.05 14.78
C ILE A 304 4.73 23.38 14.04
N VAL A 305 3.65 23.76 13.33
CA VAL A 305 3.59 24.97 12.49
C VAL A 305 3.65 26.24 13.34
N GLU A 306 2.76 26.35 14.33
CA GLU A 306 2.58 27.56 15.15
C GLU A 306 3.74 27.80 16.13
N MET A 307 4.39 26.74 16.61
CA MET A 307 5.57 26.86 17.49
C MET A 307 6.90 26.86 16.74
N PHE A 308 6.88 26.84 15.41
CA PHE A 308 8.09 26.79 14.56
C PHE A 308 9.07 25.68 14.95
N MET A 309 8.55 24.49 15.24
CA MET A 309 9.37 23.38 15.75
C MET A 309 10.40 22.93 14.72
N ASP A 310 11.66 22.80 15.12
CA ASP A 310 12.66 22.01 14.40
C ASP A 310 12.54 20.52 14.70
N THR A 311 13.31 19.69 13.98
CA THR A 311 13.21 18.23 14.13
C THR A 311 13.53 17.75 15.54
N ASP A 312 14.49 18.37 16.24
CA ASP A 312 14.84 17.98 17.62
C ASP A 312 13.69 18.29 18.58
N GLN A 313 13.01 19.43 18.37
CA GLN A 313 11.79 19.79 19.10
C GLN A 313 10.64 18.83 18.78
N ILE A 314 10.45 18.44 17.52
CA ILE A 314 9.43 17.45 17.13
C ILE A 314 9.74 16.08 17.76
N GLU A 315 11.00 15.67 17.81
CA GLU A 315 11.43 14.43 18.48
C GLU A 315 11.17 14.50 19.99
N LYS A 316 11.45 15.62 20.65
CA LYS A 316 11.10 15.82 22.07
C LYS A 316 9.58 15.79 22.27
N TYR A 317 8.82 16.46 21.42
CA TYR A 317 7.36 16.47 21.46
C TYR A 317 6.78 15.06 21.28
N SER A 318 7.38 14.24 20.42
CA SER A 318 6.95 12.85 20.22
C SER A 318 7.04 11.97 21.47
N LYS A 319 7.94 12.30 22.41
CA LYS A 319 8.11 11.53 23.67
C LYS A 319 6.98 11.81 24.67
N VAL A 320 6.29 12.93 24.55
CA VAL A 320 5.18 13.33 25.43
C VAL A 320 3.82 13.21 24.74
N SER A 321 3.80 13.12 23.41
CA SER A 321 2.59 12.84 22.63
C SER A 321 2.09 11.41 22.90
N LYS A 322 0.79 11.27 23.18
CA LYS A 322 0.12 9.96 23.22
C LYS A 322 -0.09 9.38 21.81
N HIS A 323 -0.06 10.24 20.79
CA HIS A 323 -0.25 9.84 19.40
C HIS A 323 1.11 9.57 18.73
N PRO A 324 1.28 8.41 18.03
CA PRO A 324 2.57 8.07 17.42
C PRO A 324 3.00 9.04 16.33
N ILE A 325 4.22 9.57 16.47
CA ILE A 325 4.91 10.33 15.42
C ILE A 325 5.97 9.43 14.76
N VAL A 326 5.88 9.29 13.44
CA VAL A 326 6.80 8.51 12.61
C VAL A 326 7.83 9.44 12.00
N PHE A 327 9.09 9.15 12.27
CA PHE A 327 10.25 9.83 11.70
C PHE A 327 10.93 8.94 10.67
N ASN A 328 11.39 9.52 9.56
CA ASN A 328 12.28 8.82 8.64
C ASN A 328 13.69 8.88 9.23
N ARG A 329 14.02 7.94 10.13
CA ARG A 329 15.41 7.80 10.60
C ARG A 329 16.31 7.55 9.40
N HIS A 330 17.45 8.26 9.32
CA HIS A 330 18.46 8.02 8.30
C HIS A 330 18.77 6.51 8.26
N GLY A 331 18.68 5.89 7.08
CA GLY A 331 18.75 4.45 6.91
C GLY A 331 17.40 3.73 6.79
N PHE A 332 16.28 4.22 7.33
CA PHE A 332 14.97 3.56 7.09
C PHE A 332 14.58 3.67 5.61
N LEU A 333 14.60 4.88 5.06
CA LEU A 333 14.34 5.09 3.63
C LEU A 333 15.41 4.40 2.76
N GLN A 334 16.68 4.40 3.16
CA GLN A 334 17.77 3.83 2.34
C GLN A 334 17.82 2.29 2.41
N ASN A 335 17.57 1.69 3.58
CA ASN A 335 17.56 0.24 3.79
C ASN A 335 16.27 -0.41 3.31
N HIS A 336 15.15 0.32 3.39
CA HIS A 336 13.88 -0.20 2.90
C HIS A 336 13.70 0.14 1.42
N TYR A 337 14.01 1.37 0.99
CA TYR A 337 13.87 1.84 -0.40
C TYR A 337 15.26 2.12 -1.02
N PRO A 338 15.99 1.09 -1.47
CA PRO A 338 17.30 1.27 -2.12
C PRO A 338 17.25 2.13 -3.40
N ASP A 339 16.05 2.35 -3.98
CA ASP A 339 15.83 3.28 -5.11
C ASP A 339 15.37 4.67 -4.71
N TYR A 340 15.25 4.94 -3.41
CA TYR A 340 14.86 6.26 -2.97
C TYR A 340 15.93 7.24 -3.37
N ASP A 341 15.59 8.09 -4.34
CA ASP A 341 16.50 9.08 -4.87
C ASP A 341 16.69 10.21 -3.85
N MET A 342 17.55 9.96 -2.86
CA MET A 342 17.90 10.92 -1.81
C MET A 342 18.45 12.22 -2.40
N LYS A 343 19.11 12.17 -3.56
CA LYS A 343 19.61 13.38 -4.23
C LYS A 343 18.45 14.21 -4.76
N LYS A 344 17.47 13.58 -5.42
CA LYS A 344 16.26 14.24 -5.89
C LYS A 344 15.37 14.72 -4.74
N PHE A 345 15.22 13.93 -3.68
CA PHE A 345 14.48 14.35 -2.49
C PHE A 345 15.14 15.57 -1.85
N LYS A 346 16.46 15.55 -1.61
CA LYS A 346 17.20 16.71 -1.08
C LYS A 346 17.11 17.92 -2.01
N LYS A 347 17.07 17.72 -3.34
CA LYS A 347 16.84 18.78 -4.32
C LYS A 347 15.42 19.36 -4.23
N GLU A 348 14.41 18.51 -4.06
CA GLU A 348 13.00 18.91 -4.04
C GLU A 348 12.55 19.44 -2.68
N TYR A 349 13.04 18.94 -1.56
CA TYR A 349 12.63 19.37 -0.22
C TYR A 349 13.66 20.30 0.45
N GLY A 350 14.93 20.22 0.06
CA GLY A 350 16.01 20.89 0.79
C GLY A 350 16.43 20.11 2.03
N ASP A 351 17.18 20.76 2.91
CA ASP A 351 17.50 20.22 4.24
C ASP A 351 16.47 20.67 5.30
N ARG A 352 16.62 20.16 6.52
CA ARG A 352 15.70 20.44 7.64
C ARG A 352 15.64 21.92 7.99
N THR A 353 16.74 22.65 7.84
CA THR A 353 16.80 24.10 8.07
C THR A 353 16.00 24.84 7.01
N ALA A 354 16.15 24.48 5.73
CA ALA A 354 15.37 25.03 4.63
C ALA A 354 13.87 24.77 4.84
N LEU A 355 13.48 23.55 5.22
CA LEU A 355 12.08 23.21 5.51
C LEU A 355 11.48 24.05 6.65
N ARG A 356 12.24 24.26 7.73
CA ARG A 356 11.82 25.13 8.83
C ARG A 356 11.64 26.58 8.36
N MET A 357 12.53 27.07 7.50
CA MET A 357 12.41 28.42 6.93
C MET A 357 11.19 28.56 6.02
N LEU A 358 10.86 27.54 5.23
CA LEU A 358 9.63 27.50 4.43
C LEU A 358 8.39 27.55 5.33
N GLN A 359 8.39 26.80 6.44
CA GLN A 359 7.32 26.85 7.43
C GLN A 359 7.15 28.25 8.03
N TYR A 360 8.26 28.88 8.44
CA TYR A 360 8.25 30.25 8.96
C TYR A 360 7.71 31.25 7.93
N LYS A 361 8.16 31.16 6.68
CA LYS A 361 7.68 32.00 5.57
C LYS A 361 6.18 31.81 5.34
N MET A 362 5.71 30.56 5.32
CA MET A 362 4.31 30.23 5.11
C MET A 362 3.43 30.83 6.21
N TYR A 363 3.78 30.60 7.48
CA TYR A 363 3.03 31.09 8.64
C TYR A 363 2.88 32.61 8.66
N ASN A 364 3.95 33.35 8.35
CA ASN A 364 3.90 34.81 8.41
C ASN A 364 3.21 35.45 7.20
N LYS A 365 3.14 34.75 6.06
CA LYS A 365 2.63 35.30 4.80
C LYS A 365 1.19 34.90 4.49
N HIS A 366 0.73 33.76 5.00
CA HIS A 366 -0.53 33.16 4.60
C HIS A 366 -1.44 32.90 5.80
N LYS A 367 -2.75 33.00 5.57
CA LYS A 367 -3.74 32.48 6.52
C LYS A 367 -3.68 30.95 6.51
N ILE A 368 -3.59 30.34 7.68
CA ILE A 368 -3.56 28.89 7.87
C ILE A 368 -4.78 28.48 8.68
N ASP A 369 -5.53 27.51 8.16
CA ASP A 369 -6.60 26.83 8.88
C ASP A 369 -6.27 25.32 9.02
N TYR A 370 -6.84 24.69 10.06
CA TYR A 370 -6.65 23.28 10.35
C TYR A 370 -8.00 22.56 10.42
N TRP A 371 -8.20 21.57 9.55
CA TRP A 371 -9.50 20.92 9.36
C TRP A 371 -9.42 19.43 9.68
N VAL A 372 -10.23 18.99 10.66
CA VAL A 372 -10.54 17.56 10.80
C VAL A 372 -11.51 17.18 9.69
N MET A 373 -11.00 16.50 8.66
CA MET A 373 -11.73 16.15 7.45
C MET A 373 -11.32 14.76 6.96
N ASP A 374 -12.23 13.80 7.08
CA ASP A 374 -12.16 12.53 6.36
C ASP A 374 -12.69 12.75 4.95
N LEU A 375 -11.79 12.99 4.00
CA LEU A 375 -12.16 13.31 2.61
C LEU A 375 -13.11 12.26 1.99
N ILE A 376 -12.93 10.97 2.32
CA ILE A 376 -13.76 9.90 1.76
C ILE A 376 -15.17 9.94 2.36
N LYS A 377 -15.29 10.12 3.68
CA LYS A 377 -16.60 10.27 4.34
C LYS A 377 -17.28 11.59 3.99
N THR A 378 -16.54 12.69 3.92
CA THR A 378 -17.07 14.05 3.65
C THR A 378 -17.77 14.15 2.29
N LEU A 379 -17.32 13.36 1.31
CA LEU A 379 -17.94 13.33 -0.02
C LEU A 379 -19.17 12.42 -0.07
N LYS A 380 -19.29 11.45 0.85
CA LYS A 380 -20.53 10.72 1.14
C LYS A 380 -21.40 11.59 2.08
N PRO A 381 -22.67 11.26 2.34
CA PRO A 381 -23.88 11.73 1.63
C PRO A 381 -24.02 13.26 1.34
N LYS A 382 -23.12 13.86 0.55
CA LYS A 382 -23.26 15.27 0.06
C LYS A 382 -23.37 16.37 1.13
N SER A 383 -22.84 16.19 2.34
CA SER A 383 -22.92 17.19 3.43
C SER A 383 -21.77 18.23 3.43
N TYR A 384 -21.20 18.54 2.27
CA TYR A 384 -19.97 19.33 2.12
C TYR A 384 -20.19 20.85 2.03
N VAL A 385 -21.12 21.41 2.81
CA VAL A 385 -21.46 22.85 2.79
C VAL A 385 -20.23 23.73 3.07
N ASN A 386 -19.42 23.34 4.06
CA ASN A 386 -18.23 24.10 4.45
C ASN A 386 -17.14 24.04 3.37
N LEU A 387 -16.91 22.86 2.77
CA LEU A 387 -15.95 22.70 1.68
C LEU A 387 -16.38 23.53 0.46
N VAL A 388 -17.64 23.43 0.03
CA VAL A 388 -18.19 24.22 -1.08
C VAL A 388 -18.06 25.70 -0.82
N LYS A 389 -18.43 26.18 0.37
CA LYS A 389 -18.27 27.60 0.74
C LYS A 389 -16.82 28.04 0.66
N LYS A 390 -15.88 27.18 1.05
CA LYS A 390 -14.44 27.49 1.09
C LYS A 390 -13.80 27.57 -0.29
N ILE A 391 -14.20 26.70 -1.22
CA ILE A 391 -13.66 26.66 -2.60
C ILE A 391 -14.37 27.59 -3.58
N LYS A 392 -15.56 28.09 -3.23
CA LYS A 392 -16.42 28.83 -4.15
C LYS A 392 -15.69 30.00 -4.82
N GLY A 393 -15.56 29.95 -6.13
CA GLY A 393 -14.95 31.02 -6.94
C GLY A 393 -13.43 31.16 -6.84
N LYS A 394 -12.74 30.21 -6.19
CA LYS A 394 -11.27 30.23 -6.01
C LYS A 394 -10.55 29.35 -7.02
N ASN A 395 -9.28 29.64 -7.31
CA ASN A 395 -8.33 28.73 -7.94
C ASN A 395 -7.75 27.79 -6.88
N VAL A 396 -8.06 26.48 -6.95
CA VAL A 396 -7.79 25.54 -5.86
C VAL A 396 -6.67 24.55 -6.22
N PHE A 397 -5.62 24.51 -5.41
CA PHE A 397 -4.67 23.40 -5.40
C PHE A 397 -5.09 22.41 -4.32
N PHE A 398 -5.42 21.19 -4.70
CA PHE A 398 -5.89 20.15 -3.78
C PHE A 398 -4.91 18.99 -3.76
N ASP A 399 -4.06 18.92 -2.74
CA ASP A 399 -3.23 17.76 -2.51
C ASP A 399 -4.06 16.67 -1.80
N ALA A 400 -4.25 15.54 -2.47
CA ALA A 400 -4.91 14.33 -1.99
C ALA A 400 -3.95 13.13 -1.95
N SER A 401 -2.64 13.41 -1.82
CA SER A 401 -1.60 12.38 -1.69
C SER A 401 -1.87 11.47 -0.48
N ASN A 402 -1.60 10.17 -0.65
CA ASN A 402 -1.86 9.13 0.36
C ASN A 402 -3.30 9.07 0.92
N ILE A 403 -4.32 9.41 0.13
CA ILE A 403 -5.72 9.21 0.50
C ILE A 403 -6.33 8.04 -0.26
N PHE A 404 -6.55 8.21 -1.57
CA PHE A 404 -7.33 7.24 -2.35
C PHE A 404 -6.62 5.92 -2.60
N SER A 405 -5.29 5.94 -2.65
CA SER A 405 -4.48 4.75 -2.87
C SER A 405 -3.97 4.12 -1.56
N TYR A 406 -4.25 4.74 -0.42
CA TYR A 406 -3.67 4.32 0.86
C TYR A 406 -4.25 2.99 1.34
N HIS A 407 -3.42 2.13 1.94
CA HIS A 407 -3.85 0.78 2.33
C HIS A 407 -4.99 0.79 3.36
N VAL A 408 -5.03 1.79 4.24
CA VAL A 408 -6.13 1.97 5.21
C VAL A 408 -7.45 2.27 4.49
N SER A 409 -7.41 3.13 3.47
CA SER A 409 -8.57 3.43 2.62
C SER A 409 -9.05 2.19 1.87
N HIS A 410 -8.13 1.39 1.33
CA HIS A 410 -8.47 0.14 0.66
C HIS A 410 -9.00 -0.94 1.63
N ALA A 411 -8.60 -0.93 2.89
CA ALA A 411 -9.19 -1.80 3.90
C ALA A 411 -10.63 -1.32 4.23
N GLY A 412 -10.82 -0.02 4.46
CA GLY A 412 -12.11 0.57 4.82
C GLY A 412 -13.18 0.54 3.72
N TYR A 413 -12.80 0.81 2.48
CA TYR A 413 -13.72 1.04 1.35
C TYR A 413 -13.44 0.10 0.18
N THR A 414 -14.44 -0.18 -0.65
CA THR A 414 -14.21 -0.96 -1.89
C THR A 414 -13.51 -0.11 -2.94
N LEU A 415 -12.90 -0.74 -3.93
CA LEU A 415 -12.25 -0.06 -5.04
C LEU A 415 -13.24 0.86 -5.79
N GLU A 416 -14.46 0.37 -6.04
CA GLU A 416 -15.54 1.16 -6.66
C GLU A 416 -15.89 2.40 -5.82
N GLU A 417 -16.02 2.25 -4.50
CA GLU A 417 -16.31 3.38 -3.61
C GLU A 417 -15.21 4.44 -3.66
N LEU A 418 -13.94 4.03 -3.67
CA LEU A 418 -12.80 4.94 -3.72
C LEU A 418 -12.74 5.69 -5.06
N ILE A 419 -12.98 4.99 -6.17
CA ILE A 419 -13.02 5.59 -7.51
C ILE A 419 -14.16 6.60 -7.60
N GLN A 420 -15.37 6.20 -7.17
CA GLN A 420 -16.53 7.08 -7.19
C GLN A 420 -16.28 8.32 -6.34
N THR A 421 -15.67 8.16 -5.17
CA THR A 421 -15.41 9.29 -4.26
C THR A 421 -14.38 10.26 -4.85
N LEU A 422 -13.35 9.77 -5.55
CA LEU A 422 -12.42 10.64 -6.28
C LEU A 422 -13.13 11.39 -7.43
N ASN A 423 -14.04 10.72 -8.14
CA ASN A 423 -14.83 11.38 -9.19
C ASN A 423 -15.78 12.43 -8.62
N ASP A 424 -16.39 12.16 -7.46
CA ASP A 424 -17.24 13.12 -6.76
C ASP A 424 -16.43 14.36 -6.32
N LEU A 425 -15.19 14.18 -5.85
CA LEU A 425 -14.27 15.30 -5.55
C LEU A 425 -14.00 16.14 -6.80
N LYS A 426 -13.65 15.50 -7.92
CA LYS A 426 -13.40 16.18 -9.19
C LYS A 426 -14.62 16.97 -9.65
N GLN A 427 -15.80 16.38 -9.57
CA GLN A 427 -17.06 17.04 -9.94
C GLN A 427 -17.36 18.23 -9.01
N LEU A 428 -17.15 18.07 -7.71
CA LEU A 428 -17.35 19.12 -6.72
C LEU A 428 -16.41 20.31 -6.97
N LEU A 429 -15.12 20.05 -7.20
CA LEU A 429 -14.15 21.09 -7.51
C LEU A 429 -14.52 21.77 -8.84
N SER A 430 -14.76 20.99 -9.90
CA SER A 430 -15.14 21.53 -11.21
C SER A 430 -16.41 22.39 -11.19
N LYS A 431 -17.36 22.08 -10.31
CA LYS A 431 -18.64 22.81 -10.22
C LYS A 431 -18.52 24.12 -9.44
N HIS A 432 -17.65 24.17 -8.43
CA HIS A 432 -17.67 25.23 -7.43
C HIS A 432 -16.41 26.10 -7.43
N SER A 433 -15.26 25.61 -7.88
CA SER A 433 -14.04 26.40 -8.01
C SER A 433 -13.97 27.11 -9.36
N LYS A 434 -13.15 28.16 -9.45
CA LYS A 434 -12.87 28.85 -10.73
C LYS A 434 -11.97 27.98 -11.62
N THR A 435 -10.91 27.45 -11.02
CA THR A 435 -10.04 26.41 -11.59
C THR A 435 -9.62 25.47 -10.47
N PHE A 436 -9.09 24.29 -10.80
CA PHE A 436 -8.51 23.41 -9.80
C PHE A 436 -7.37 22.56 -10.36
N TYR A 437 -6.51 22.10 -9.47
CA TYR A 437 -5.51 21.06 -9.71
C TYR A 437 -5.52 20.08 -8.55
N ILE A 438 -5.56 18.79 -8.85
CA ILE A 438 -5.46 17.73 -7.84
C ILE A 438 -4.09 17.07 -7.95
N LYS A 439 -3.32 17.11 -6.87
CA LYS A 439 -2.11 16.29 -6.70
C LYS A 439 -2.46 15.02 -5.94
N GLY A 440 -1.83 13.91 -6.32
CA GLY A 440 -1.95 12.63 -5.63
C GLY A 440 -2.13 11.48 -6.60
N THR A 441 -2.50 10.32 -6.06
CA THR A 441 -2.72 9.09 -6.85
C THR A 441 -4.16 8.61 -6.75
N ASN A 442 -4.71 8.09 -7.84
CA ASN A 442 -6.00 7.41 -7.86
C ASN A 442 -5.95 6.08 -7.07
N PRO A 443 -7.09 5.40 -6.85
CA PRO A 443 -7.12 4.13 -6.14
C PRO A 443 -6.28 3.01 -6.76
N GLY A 444 -6.04 3.06 -8.08
CA GLY A 444 -5.13 2.15 -8.80
C GLY A 444 -3.67 2.60 -8.84
N LYS A 445 -3.27 3.56 -7.99
CA LYS A 445 -1.89 4.05 -7.84
C LYS A 445 -1.32 4.83 -9.05
N GLN A 446 -2.15 5.24 -10.00
CA GLN A 446 -1.77 6.16 -11.07
C GLN A 446 -1.85 7.60 -10.57
N GLU A 447 -1.01 8.49 -11.10
CA GLU A 447 -1.17 9.93 -10.88
C GLU A 447 -2.55 10.40 -11.33
N ILE A 448 -3.17 11.27 -10.54
CA ILE A 448 -4.48 11.83 -10.87
C ILE A 448 -4.32 12.75 -12.09
N LYS A 449 -4.98 12.38 -13.20
CA LYS A 449 -5.04 13.23 -14.39
C LYS A 449 -5.90 14.47 -14.12
N ASN A 450 -5.37 15.62 -14.54
CA ASN A 450 -6.03 16.92 -14.50
C ASN A 450 -6.35 17.32 -15.94
N GLU A 451 -7.63 17.20 -16.34
CA GLU A 451 -8.06 17.32 -17.74
C GLU A 451 -8.20 18.78 -18.23
N ASN A 452 -8.04 19.77 -17.34
CA ASN A 452 -8.34 21.18 -17.61
C ASN A 452 -7.17 22.16 -17.43
N ILE A 453 -5.92 21.70 -17.47
CA ILE A 453 -4.76 22.61 -17.40
C ILE A 453 -4.19 22.78 -18.80
N CYS A 454 -4.58 23.86 -19.47
CA CYS A 454 -3.84 24.36 -20.62
C CYS A 454 -2.40 24.64 -20.17
N SER A 455 -1.47 23.97 -20.83
CA SER A 455 -0.02 24.07 -20.64
C SER A 455 0.52 25.46 -20.91
#